data_AF-A0A2D6LBY4-F1
#
_entry.id   AF-A0A2D6LBY4-F1
#
_cell.length_a   1.000
_cell.length_b   1.000
_cell.length_c   1.000
_cell.angle_alpha   90.00
_cell.angle_beta   90.00
_cell.angle_gamma   90.00
#
_symmetry.space_group_name_H-M   'P 1'
#
loop_
_entity.id
_entity.type
_entity.pdbx_description
1 polymer ?
#
loop_
_entity_poly.entity_id
_entity_poly.type
_entity_poly.pdbx_seq_one_letter_code
_entity_poly.pdbx_strand_id
1 'polypeptide(L)'
;MLAVFQEWLRLNNHVITFAYGQVFFTIGLAILSQTRRYSRLDIADSLPWLAAFGFFHGFHEWGGVFIPFQRRFFADSVITGFLVLQLILLAGSFACLFVFAGNILKMRRRFRLVPLGVFFIWAIISIGVAIFAGRNSEQWRDSSEVFARYLIGLPGGMLSVLALLRYARTNISSLDSPRVSRAFLLAGIFLAAYAAFAGLLGPEAPFFPSSIINSEIFSKLFVFPPLFFRSIFAALFAIHIFHALGLLEIETGRLLKIMEREAVAVVERKRAARDLHDNTFQRLYAAGLLAQALKREFLDNRTAASELNKLMRIINEVISELQTFLLGLVTTEGMTDLSIAITRVAEEARSLSGIDVRLKAAENPTFSPTRASHIVAFTRESLSNVARHAHARSVEVTLECEDNMLHLTIEDDGQGLPADLEKGYGMRDMLDRARLLGGEVSFHSENGDGTTIALVVPLKDDE
;
A
#
# COMPACT_ATOMS: atom_id res chain seq x y z
N MET A 1 11.02 -53.90 -20.62
CA MET A 1 11.43 -52.53 -20.21
C MET A 1 10.55 -52.00 -19.08
N LEU A 2 9.21 -52.00 -19.23
CA LEU A 2 8.28 -51.48 -18.22
C LEU A 2 8.36 -52.18 -16.84
N ALA A 3 8.37 -53.52 -16.82
CA ALA A 3 8.48 -54.30 -15.58
C ALA A 3 9.83 -54.10 -14.86
N VAL A 4 10.92 -53.97 -15.62
CA VAL A 4 12.26 -53.67 -15.07
C VAL A 4 12.27 -52.30 -14.39
N PHE A 5 11.58 -51.32 -14.97
CA PHE A 5 11.49 -49.98 -14.41
C PHE A 5 10.60 -49.93 -13.15
N GLN A 6 9.48 -50.68 -13.13
CA GLN A 6 8.64 -50.80 -11.92
C GLN A 6 9.40 -51.47 -10.77
N GLU A 7 10.18 -52.51 -11.06
CA GLU A 7 11.02 -53.16 -10.06
C GLU A 7 12.12 -52.21 -9.57
N TRP A 8 12.73 -51.43 -10.46
CA TRP A 8 13.69 -50.39 -10.07
C TRP A 8 13.05 -49.35 -9.13
N LEU A 9 11.84 -48.87 -9.44
CA LEU A 9 11.11 -47.93 -8.57
C LEU A 9 10.82 -48.55 -7.19
N ARG A 10 10.42 -49.82 -7.15
CA ARG A 10 10.17 -50.56 -5.90
C ARG A 10 11.43 -50.68 -5.05
N LEU A 11 12.55 -51.05 -5.66
CA LEU A 11 13.86 -51.18 -5.00
C LEU A 11 14.39 -49.83 -4.49
N ASN A 12 14.11 -48.74 -5.20
CA ASN A 12 14.58 -47.40 -4.86
C ASN A 12 13.54 -46.57 -4.09
N ASN A 13 12.45 -47.18 -3.61
CA ASN A 13 11.36 -46.45 -2.95
C ASN A 13 11.86 -45.64 -1.75
N HIS A 14 12.76 -46.18 -0.92
CA HIS A 14 13.34 -45.45 0.22
C HIS A 14 14.15 -44.23 -0.21
N VAL A 15 14.88 -44.30 -1.32
CA VAL A 15 15.64 -43.17 -1.87
C VAL A 15 14.69 -42.09 -2.38
N ILE A 16 13.62 -42.48 -3.07
CA ILE A 16 12.58 -41.57 -3.56
C ILE A 16 11.87 -40.89 -2.37
N THR A 17 11.46 -41.64 -1.35
CA THR A 17 10.83 -41.07 -0.14
C THR A 17 11.78 -40.13 0.60
N PHE A 18 13.08 -40.48 0.69
CA PHE A 18 14.06 -39.61 1.32
C PHE A 18 14.21 -38.28 0.55
N ALA A 19 14.37 -38.35 -0.77
CA ALA A 19 14.46 -37.17 -1.63
C ALA A 19 13.19 -36.31 -1.58
N TYR A 20 12.01 -36.95 -1.54
CA TYR A 20 10.72 -36.29 -1.38
C TYR A 20 10.59 -35.55 -0.05
N GLY A 21 10.96 -36.19 1.07
CA GLY A 21 11.02 -35.54 2.39
C GLY A 21 12.00 -34.36 2.40
N GLN A 22 13.15 -34.51 1.74
CA GLN A 22 14.16 -33.46 1.62
C GLN A 22 13.65 -32.22 0.88
N VAL A 23 12.80 -32.36 -0.13
CA VAL A 23 12.17 -31.22 -0.83
C VAL A 23 11.38 -30.36 0.17
N PHE A 24 10.49 -30.97 0.97
CA PHE A 24 9.69 -30.22 1.94
C PHE A 24 10.52 -29.62 3.07
N PHE A 25 11.50 -30.36 3.59
CA PHE A 25 12.43 -29.85 4.59
C PHE A 25 13.19 -28.61 4.08
N THR A 26 13.69 -28.67 2.83
CA THR A 26 14.42 -27.57 2.20
C THR A 26 13.53 -26.35 1.99
N ILE A 27 12.27 -26.54 1.58
CA ILE A 27 11.28 -25.44 1.48
C ILE A 27 11.06 -24.81 2.85
N GLY A 28 10.84 -25.63 3.88
CA GLY A 28 10.64 -25.16 5.25
C GLY A 28 11.79 -24.29 5.73
N LEU A 29 13.02 -24.76 5.52
CA LEU A 29 14.24 -24.04 5.87
C LEU A 29 14.43 -22.76 5.03
N ALA A 30 14.16 -22.81 3.72
CA ALA A 30 14.28 -21.67 2.84
C ALA A 30 13.31 -20.53 3.23
N ILE A 31 12.05 -20.86 3.53
CA ILE A 31 11.05 -19.88 3.96
C ILE A 31 11.39 -19.32 5.35
N LEU A 32 11.85 -20.19 6.28
CA LEU A 32 12.20 -19.77 7.64
C LEU A 32 13.45 -18.88 7.68
N SER A 33 14.48 -19.22 6.90
CA SER A 33 15.72 -18.43 6.83
C SER A 33 15.50 -17.04 6.22
N GLN A 34 14.48 -16.89 5.38
CA GLN A 34 14.16 -15.64 4.70
C GLN A 34 12.98 -14.87 5.33
N THR A 35 12.43 -15.34 6.46
CA THR A 35 11.25 -14.71 7.06
C THR A 35 11.50 -13.24 7.45
N ARG A 36 12.73 -12.89 7.85
CA ARG A 36 13.13 -11.49 8.13
C ARG A 36 13.13 -10.61 6.87
N ARG A 37 13.45 -11.16 5.70
CA ARG A 37 13.40 -10.41 4.43
C ARG A 37 11.97 -10.22 3.96
N TYR A 38 11.14 -11.24 4.17
CA TYR A 38 9.74 -11.23 3.79
C TYR A 38 8.82 -10.45 4.73
N SER A 39 9.32 -9.87 5.82
CA SER A 39 8.51 -9.09 6.78
C SER A 39 7.79 -7.90 6.15
N ARG A 40 8.21 -7.46 4.97
CA ARG A 40 7.63 -6.35 4.21
C ARG A 40 6.46 -6.79 3.30
N LEU A 41 6.19 -8.09 3.20
CA LEU A 41 5.16 -8.63 2.33
C LEU A 41 3.81 -8.71 3.07
N ASP A 42 2.69 -8.46 2.38
CA ASP A 42 1.32 -8.64 2.92
C ASP A 42 1.04 -10.10 3.34
N ILE A 43 1.86 -11.06 2.91
CA ILE A 43 1.75 -12.48 3.28
C ILE A 43 2.72 -12.91 4.39
N ALA A 44 3.53 -11.99 4.94
CA ALA A 44 4.59 -12.32 5.90
C ALA A 44 4.09 -13.19 7.06
N ASP A 45 2.92 -12.85 7.61
CA ASP A 45 2.30 -13.54 8.75
C ASP A 45 1.84 -14.98 8.44
N SER A 46 1.71 -15.34 7.16
CA SER A 46 1.34 -16.70 6.75
C SER A 46 2.56 -17.59 6.54
N LEU A 47 3.72 -17.03 6.16
CA LEU A 47 4.92 -17.79 5.80
C LEU A 47 5.46 -18.72 6.90
N PRO A 48 5.45 -18.37 8.19
CA PRO A 48 5.86 -19.31 9.25
C PRO A 48 5.05 -20.61 9.26
N TRP A 49 3.76 -20.54 8.92
CA TRP A 49 2.90 -21.73 8.84
C TRP A 49 3.21 -22.58 7.62
N LEU A 50 3.56 -21.96 6.49
CA LEU A 50 4.04 -22.70 5.32
C LEU A 50 5.41 -23.35 5.58
N ALA A 51 6.28 -22.68 6.34
CA ALA A 51 7.56 -23.25 6.76
C ALA A 51 7.36 -24.44 7.72
N ALA A 52 6.48 -24.30 8.71
CA ALA A 52 6.12 -25.36 9.64
C ALA A 52 5.51 -26.58 8.91
N PHE A 53 4.65 -26.35 7.91
CA PHE A 53 4.17 -27.40 7.02
C PHE A 53 5.33 -28.16 6.36
N GLY A 54 6.30 -27.45 5.76
CA GLY A 54 7.47 -28.07 5.14
C GLY A 54 8.29 -28.92 6.10
N PHE A 55 8.54 -28.44 7.32
CA PHE A 55 9.26 -29.22 8.34
C PHE A 55 8.48 -30.46 8.78
N PHE A 56 7.23 -30.29 9.21
CA PHE A 56 6.43 -31.39 9.74
C PHE A 56 6.20 -32.46 8.66
N HIS A 57 5.92 -32.04 7.43
CA HIS A 57 5.76 -32.96 6.30
C HIS A 57 7.07 -33.67 5.96
N GLY A 58 8.20 -32.95 5.92
CA GLY A 58 9.51 -33.56 5.67
C GLY A 58 9.88 -34.62 6.71
N PHE A 59 9.71 -34.32 8.00
CA PHE A 59 9.96 -35.28 9.08
C PHE A 59 9.00 -36.47 9.04
N HIS A 60 7.73 -36.26 8.69
CA HIS A 60 6.77 -37.35 8.50
C HIS A 60 7.24 -38.35 7.42
N GLU A 61 7.66 -37.85 6.26
CA GLU A 61 8.12 -38.69 5.15
C GLU A 61 9.42 -39.45 5.50
N TRP A 62 10.34 -38.80 6.20
CA TRP A 62 11.55 -39.45 6.72
C TRP A 62 11.27 -40.54 7.74
N GLY A 63 10.18 -40.44 8.51
CA GLY A 63 9.72 -41.55 9.36
C GLY A 63 9.53 -42.85 8.57
N GLY A 64 9.04 -42.77 7.32
CA GLY A 64 8.85 -43.93 6.44
C GLY A 64 10.16 -44.57 5.98
N VAL A 65 11.27 -43.85 6.05
CA VAL A 65 12.62 -44.36 5.76
C VAL A 65 13.28 -44.89 7.03
N PHE A 66 13.29 -44.10 8.11
CA PHE A 66 14.12 -44.39 9.28
C PHE A 66 13.47 -45.33 10.30
N ILE A 67 12.16 -45.23 10.55
CA ILE A 67 11.48 -46.05 11.58
C ILE A 67 11.62 -47.56 11.32
N PRO A 68 11.50 -48.06 10.06
CA PRO A 68 11.73 -49.48 9.77
C PRO A 68 13.12 -49.98 10.20
N PHE A 69 14.18 -49.17 10.02
CA PHE A 69 15.53 -49.53 10.47
C PHE A 69 15.65 -49.57 12.00
N GLN A 70 14.92 -48.69 12.71
CA GLN A 70 14.94 -48.63 14.17
C GLN A 70 14.30 -49.85 14.85
N ARG A 71 13.39 -50.57 14.16
CA ARG A 71 12.76 -51.81 14.68
C ARG A 71 13.76 -52.89 15.10
N ARG A 72 14.98 -52.86 14.56
CA ARG A 72 16.04 -53.81 14.93
C ARG A 72 16.70 -53.48 16.28
N PHE A 73 16.59 -52.25 16.75
CA PHE A 73 17.34 -51.73 17.89
C PHE A 73 16.47 -51.39 19.10
N PHE A 74 15.18 -51.12 18.91
CA PHE A 74 14.27 -50.66 19.95
C PHE A 74 13.11 -51.62 20.19
N ALA A 75 12.55 -51.59 21.40
CA ALA A 75 11.36 -52.34 21.77
C ALA A 75 10.12 -51.85 21.01
N ASP A 76 9.13 -52.73 20.81
CA ASP A 76 7.90 -52.44 20.06
C ASP A 76 7.13 -51.22 20.60
N SER A 77 7.15 -50.99 21.92
CA SER A 77 6.52 -49.82 22.54
C SER A 77 7.15 -48.50 22.07
N VAL A 78 8.47 -48.47 21.91
CA VAL A 78 9.21 -47.29 21.41
C VAL A 78 8.91 -47.06 19.93
N ILE A 79 8.85 -48.15 19.14
CA ILE A 79 8.47 -48.07 17.72
C ILE A 79 7.05 -47.55 17.54
N THR A 80 6.10 -48.01 18.35
CA THR A 80 4.73 -47.47 18.36
C THR A 80 4.73 -45.98 18.70
N GLY A 81 5.56 -45.54 19.65
CA GLY A 81 5.77 -44.12 19.93
C GLY A 81 6.25 -43.33 18.72
N PHE A 82 7.21 -43.85 17.96
CA PHE A 82 7.67 -43.22 16.71
C PHE A 82 6.58 -43.18 15.63
N LEU A 83 5.76 -44.23 15.49
CA LEU A 83 4.65 -44.26 14.54
C LEU A 83 3.54 -43.26 14.91
N VAL A 84 3.23 -43.15 16.20
CA VAL A 84 2.29 -42.13 16.72
C VAL A 84 2.82 -40.72 16.43
N LEU A 85 4.10 -40.47 16.72
CA LEU A 85 4.74 -39.19 16.40
C LEU A 85 4.69 -38.89 14.91
N GLN A 86 4.96 -39.89 14.07
CA GLN A 86 4.89 -39.77 12.62
C GLN A 86 3.48 -39.37 12.14
N LEU A 87 2.42 -39.95 12.72
CA LEU A 87 1.04 -39.58 12.41
C LEU A 87 0.70 -38.16 12.89
N ILE A 88 1.14 -37.78 14.08
CA ILE A 88 0.96 -36.41 14.62
C ILE A 88 1.63 -35.39 13.69
N LEU A 89 2.83 -35.68 13.19
CA LEU A 89 3.53 -34.82 12.22
C LEU A 89 2.74 -34.66 10.92
N LEU A 90 2.12 -35.73 10.40
CA LEU A 90 1.28 -35.65 9.19
C LEU A 90 0.07 -34.74 9.39
N ALA A 91 -0.72 -35.00 10.44
CA ALA A 91 -1.92 -34.20 10.69
C ALA A 91 -1.56 -32.75 11.06
N GLY A 92 -0.45 -32.56 11.77
CA GLY A 92 0.08 -31.24 12.10
C GLY A 92 0.51 -30.47 10.86
N SER A 93 1.12 -31.14 9.87
CA SER A 93 1.49 -30.49 8.60
C SER A 93 0.25 -29.97 7.88
N PHE A 94 -0.80 -30.77 7.78
CA PHE A 94 -2.08 -30.35 7.18
C PHE A 94 -2.75 -29.22 7.94
N ALA A 95 -2.71 -29.23 9.27
CA ALA A 95 -3.24 -28.12 10.08
C ALA A 95 -2.47 -26.82 9.81
N CYS A 96 -1.14 -26.87 9.69
CA CYS A 96 -0.32 -25.72 9.32
C CYS A 96 -0.69 -25.17 7.94
N LEU A 97 -0.88 -26.06 6.96
CA LEU A 97 -1.29 -25.69 5.60
C LEU A 97 -2.67 -25.01 5.59
N PHE A 98 -3.62 -25.48 6.38
CA PHE A 98 -4.92 -24.83 6.54
C PHE A 98 -4.78 -23.43 7.16
N VAL A 99 -4.00 -23.29 8.25
CA VAL A 99 -3.81 -21.99 8.92
C VAL A 99 -3.13 -20.99 7.98
N PHE A 100 -2.15 -21.44 7.19
CA PHE A 100 -1.53 -20.68 6.11
C PHE A 100 -2.59 -20.12 5.14
N ALA A 101 -3.48 -20.97 4.62
CA ALA A 101 -4.56 -20.55 3.74
C ALA A 101 -5.50 -19.54 4.42
N GLY A 102 -5.87 -19.80 5.67
CA GLY A 102 -6.76 -18.93 6.45
C GLY A 102 -6.18 -17.53 6.70
N ASN A 103 -4.86 -17.42 6.86
CA ASN A 103 -4.16 -16.14 6.97
C ASN A 103 -4.22 -15.35 5.65
N ILE A 104 -3.89 -15.99 4.52
CA ILE A 104 -3.95 -15.34 3.20
C ILE A 104 -5.36 -14.88 2.86
N LEU A 105 -6.37 -15.72 3.15
CA LEU A 105 -7.78 -15.40 2.91
C LEU A 105 -8.38 -14.43 3.94
N LYS A 106 -7.59 -13.96 4.92
CA LYS A 106 -8.01 -13.05 6.00
C LYS A 106 -9.28 -13.55 6.72
N MET A 107 -9.36 -14.87 6.97
CA MET A 107 -10.49 -15.50 7.64
C MET A 107 -10.62 -15.04 9.11
N ARG A 108 -11.86 -14.93 9.61
CA ARG A 108 -12.11 -14.65 11.04
C ARG A 108 -11.39 -15.66 11.92
N ARG A 109 -10.82 -15.19 13.03
CA ARG A 109 -9.98 -15.99 13.96
C ARG A 109 -10.61 -17.36 14.31
N ARG A 110 -11.92 -17.40 14.61
CA ARG A 110 -12.62 -18.64 14.96
C ARG A 110 -12.53 -19.73 13.89
N PHE A 111 -12.62 -19.37 12.60
CA PHE A 111 -12.60 -20.34 11.50
C PHE A 111 -11.19 -20.82 11.16
N ARG A 112 -10.19 -19.94 11.36
CA ARG A 112 -8.78 -20.28 11.19
C ARG A 112 -8.26 -21.29 12.22
N LEU A 113 -8.87 -21.33 13.41
CA LEU A 113 -8.49 -22.26 14.49
C LEU A 113 -9.24 -23.61 14.44
N VAL A 114 -10.28 -23.75 13.60
CA VAL A 114 -10.99 -25.02 13.39
C VAL A 114 -10.07 -26.20 13.09
N PRO A 115 -9.11 -26.14 12.15
CA PRO A 115 -8.23 -27.28 11.87
C PRO A 115 -7.38 -27.70 13.07
N LEU A 116 -7.00 -26.77 13.95
CA LEU A 116 -6.29 -27.09 15.19
C LEU A 116 -7.21 -27.85 16.15
N GLY A 117 -8.46 -27.43 16.30
CA GLY A 117 -9.47 -28.17 17.08
C GLY A 117 -9.70 -29.58 16.55
N VAL A 118 -9.90 -29.71 15.22
CA VAL A 118 -10.05 -31.01 14.55
C VAL A 118 -8.80 -31.87 14.73
N PHE A 119 -7.60 -31.28 14.61
CA PHE A 119 -6.32 -31.95 14.86
C PHE A 119 -6.23 -32.52 16.27
N PHE A 120 -6.54 -31.74 17.32
CA PHE A 120 -6.47 -32.22 18.69
C PHE A 120 -7.49 -33.33 18.97
N ILE A 121 -8.72 -33.19 18.47
CA ILE A 121 -9.76 -34.23 18.61
C ILE A 121 -9.32 -35.51 17.91
N TRP A 122 -8.88 -35.41 16.66
CA TRP A 122 -8.36 -36.54 15.89
C TRP A 122 -7.15 -37.19 16.57
N ALA A 123 -6.22 -36.40 17.13
CA ALA A 123 -5.03 -36.91 17.80
C ALA A 123 -5.39 -37.68 19.08
N ILE A 124 -6.31 -37.16 19.90
CA ILE A 124 -6.79 -37.84 21.11
C ILE A 124 -7.42 -39.19 20.75
N ILE A 125 -8.30 -39.22 19.74
CA ILE A 125 -8.96 -40.45 19.29
C ILE A 125 -7.91 -41.43 18.75
N SER A 126 -7.02 -40.97 17.88
CA SER A 126 -6.02 -41.83 17.24
C SER A 126 -5.06 -42.42 18.27
N ILE A 127 -4.53 -41.62 19.20
CA ILE A 127 -3.65 -42.08 20.28
C ILE A 127 -4.39 -43.04 21.21
N GLY A 128 -5.63 -42.71 21.58
CA GLY A 128 -6.46 -43.58 22.41
C GLY A 128 -6.61 -44.96 21.78
N VAL A 129 -7.03 -45.03 20.51
CA VAL A 129 -7.14 -46.31 19.80
C VAL A 129 -5.78 -47.02 19.69
N ALA A 130 -4.68 -46.29 19.48
CA ALA A 130 -3.33 -46.88 19.43
C ALA A 130 -2.97 -47.66 20.70
N ILE A 131 -3.32 -47.11 21.86
CA ILE A 131 -3.05 -47.72 23.18
C ILE A 131 -3.86 -49.02 23.35
N PHE A 132 -5.11 -49.04 22.85
CA PHE A 132 -6.01 -50.19 23.01
C PHE A 132 -5.92 -51.24 21.88
N ALA A 133 -5.38 -50.89 20.71
CA ALA A 133 -5.42 -51.73 19.50
C ALA A 133 -4.45 -52.94 19.51
N GLY A 134 -3.47 -53.00 20.43
CA GLY A 134 -2.57 -54.15 20.56
C GLY A 134 -1.85 -54.53 19.23
N ARG A 135 -2.00 -55.79 18.78
CA ARG A 135 -1.33 -56.35 17.58
C ARG A 135 -1.95 -55.91 16.23
N ASN A 136 -3.08 -55.21 16.20
CA ASN A 136 -3.69 -54.67 14.97
C ASN A 136 -3.12 -53.29 14.57
N SER A 137 -1.84 -53.05 14.85
CA SER A 137 -1.20 -51.74 14.76
C SER A 137 -1.19 -51.14 13.35
N GLU A 138 -1.15 -51.96 12.29
CA GLU A 138 -1.10 -51.46 10.91
C GLU A 138 -2.46 -50.92 10.45
N GLN A 139 -3.55 -51.65 10.69
CA GLN A 139 -4.90 -51.24 10.28
C GLN A 139 -5.36 -49.97 10.99
N TRP A 140 -5.04 -49.82 12.29
CA TRP A 140 -5.28 -48.58 13.04
C TRP A 140 -4.54 -47.40 12.43
N ARG A 141 -3.25 -47.59 12.10
CA ARG A 141 -2.39 -46.52 11.60
C ARG A 141 -2.90 -46.01 10.26
N ASP A 142 -3.19 -46.93 9.34
CA ASP A 142 -3.62 -46.60 7.99
C ASP A 142 -5.01 -45.91 8.02
N SER A 143 -5.92 -46.38 8.89
CA SER A 143 -7.21 -45.71 9.13
C SER A 143 -7.03 -44.29 9.70
N SER A 144 -6.14 -44.13 10.68
CA SER A 144 -5.85 -42.83 11.30
C SER A 144 -5.23 -41.85 10.31
N GLU A 145 -4.32 -42.33 9.47
CA GLU A 145 -3.72 -41.57 8.37
C GLU A 145 -4.77 -41.09 7.37
N VAL A 146 -5.68 -41.97 6.95
CA VAL A 146 -6.78 -41.63 6.03
C VAL A 146 -7.70 -40.58 6.65
N PHE A 147 -8.05 -40.70 7.94
CA PHE A 147 -8.84 -39.67 8.63
C PHE A 147 -8.12 -38.32 8.67
N ALA A 148 -6.81 -38.28 8.94
CA ALA A 148 -6.05 -37.03 8.92
C ALA A 148 -6.08 -36.36 7.54
N ARG A 149 -5.91 -37.17 6.48
CA ARG A 149 -5.96 -36.70 5.09
C ARG A 149 -7.34 -36.15 4.73
N TYR A 150 -8.43 -36.78 5.13
CA TYR A 150 -9.77 -36.34 4.76
C TYR A 150 -10.32 -35.20 5.62
N LEU A 151 -10.09 -35.23 6.94
CA LEU A 151 -10.62 -34.23 7.85
C LEU A 151 -9.82 -32.93 7.86
N ILE A 152 -8.51 -33.00 7.59
CA ILE A 152 -7.60 -31.85 7.72
C ILE A 152 -6.88 -31.59 6.39
N GLY A 153 -6.29 -32.64 5.79
CA GLY A 153 -5.44 -32.53 4.60
C GLY A 153 -6.14 -31.99 3.35
N LEU A 154 -7.23 -32.64 2.92
CA LEU A 154 -7.99 -32.24 1.74
C LEU A 154 -8.59 -30.83 1.89
N PRO A 155 -9.33 -30.51 2.98
CA PRO A 155 -9.82 -29.15 3.20
C PRO A 155 -8.69 -28.11 3.22
N GLY A 156 -7.59 -28.39 3.93
CA GLY A 156 -6.44 -27.50 4.03
C GLY A 156 -5.74 -27.27 2.69
N GLY A 157 -5.56 -28.34 1.90
CA GLY A 157 -5.00 -28.28 0.55
C GLY A 157 -5.88 -27.48 -0.40
N MET A 158 -7.18 -27.76 -0.44
CA MET A 158 -8.13 -27.03 -1.29
C MET A 158 -8.19 -25.54 -0.93
N LEU A 159 -8.24 -25.21 0.37
CA LEU A 159 -8.21 -23.83 0.82
C LEU A 159 -6.90 -23.14 0.46
N SER A 160 -5.76 -23.84 0.55
CA SER A 160 -4.46 -23.27 0.17
C SER A 160 -4.37 -22.98 -1.32
N VAL A 161 -4.93 -23.85 -2.16
CA VAL A 161 -5.06 -23.58 -3.60
C VAL A 161 -5.90 -22.33 -3.83
N LEU A 162 -7.08 -22.25 -3.22
CA LEU A 162 -7.97 -21.08 -3.33
C LEU A 162 -7.28 -19.80 -2.84
N ALA A 163 -6.52 -19.89 -1.75
CA ALA A 163 -5.76 -18.79 -1.18
C ALA A 163 -4.72 -18.25 -2.17
N LEU A 164 -3.89 -19.12 -2.75
CA LEU A 164 -2.86 -18.74 -3.72
C LEU A 164 -3.47 -18.17 -5.01
N LEU A 165 -4.53 -18.81 -5.54
CA LEU A 165 -5.22 -18.34 -6.75
C LEU A 165 -5.87 -16.98 -6.54
N ARG A 166 -6.53 -16.77 -5.40
CA ARG A 166 -7.13 -15.48 -5.05
C ARG A 166 -6.04 -14.42 -4.89
N TYR A 167 -4.99 -14.72 -4.13
CA TYR A 167 -3.87 -13.80 -3.92
C TYR A 167 -3.22 -13.35 -5.24
N ALA A 168 -2.99 -14.28 -6.16
CA ALA A 168 -2.47 -14.00 -7.50
C ALA A 168 -3.37 -13.07 -8.34
N ARG A 169 -4.69 -13.17 -8.17
CA ARG A 169 -5.69 -12.42 -8.95
C ARG A 169 -6.09 -11.09 -8.36
N THR A 170 -6.06 -10.93 -7.04
CA THR A 170 -6.56 -9.72 -6.36
C THR A 170 -5.46 -8.83 -5.82
N ASN A 171 -4.43 -9.39 -5.21
CA ASN A 171 -3.41 -8.61 -4.50
C ASN A 171 -2.18 -8.32 -5.38
N ILE A 172 -1.91 -9.17 -6.36
CA ILE A 172 -0.73 -9.04 -7.24
C ILE A 172 -1.08 -8.39 -8.57
N SER A 173 -2.29 -8.61 -9.08
CA SER A 173 -2.76 -7.90 -10.29
C SER A 173 -2.72 -6.39 -10.13
N SER A 174 -2.97 -5.89 -8.91
CA SER A 174 -2.84 -4.47 -8.56
C SER A 174 -1.40 -3.95 -8.53
N LEU A 175 -0.39 -4.84 -8.54
CA LEU A 175 1.02 -4.46 -8.63
C LEU A 175 1.52 -4.37 -10.09
N ASP A 176 0.64 -4.55 -11.08
CA ASP A 176 0.97 -4.56 -12.53
C ASP A 176 2.13 -5.50 -12.92
N SER A 177 2.36 -6.55 -12.12
CA SER A 177 3.45 -7.51 -12.34
C SER A 177 2.90 -8.89 -12.77
N PRO A 178 2.71 -9.13 -14.08
CA PRO A 178 2.17 -10.39 -14.58
C PRO A 178 3.09 -11.59 -14.30
N ARG A 179 4.39 -11.35 -14.12
CA ARG A 179 5.36 -12.41 -13.78
C ARG A 179 5.12 -12.96 -12.38
N VAL A 180 4.92 -12.09 -11.39
CA VAL A 180 4.61 -12.48 -10.01
C VAL A 180 3.28 -13.25 -9.98
N SER A 181 2.25 -12.71 -10.64
CA SER A 181 0.92 -13.35 -10.68
C SER A 181 0.97 -14.76 -11.30
N ARG A 182 1.67 -14.93 -12.42
CA ARG A 182 1.87 -16.24 -13.06
C ARG A 182 2.61 -17.23 -12.16
N ALA A 183 3.64 -16.79 -11.43
CA ALA A 183 4.39 -17.66 -10.52
C ALA A 183 3.50 -18.20 -9.39
N PHE A 184 2.67 -17.34 -8.78
CA PHE A 184 1.69 -17.77 -7.76
C PHE A 184 0.59 -18.67 -8.35
N LEU A 185 0.13 -18.40 -9.58
CA LEU A 185 -0.84 -19.26 -10.27
C LEU A 185 -0.28 -20.67 -10.48
N LEU A 186 0.96 -20.78 -10.98
CA LEU A 186 1.63 -22.06 -11.18
C LEU A 186 1.86 -22.78 -9.85
N ALA A 187 2.27 -22.06 -8.80
CA ALA A 187 2.36 -22.63 -7.45
C ALA A 187 1.00 -23.20 -6.99
N GLY A 188 -0.10 -22.47 -7.20
CA GLY A 188 -1.45 -22.94 -6.90
C GLY A 188 -1.85 -24.19 -7.70
N ILE A 189 -1.51 -24.26 -9.00
CA ILE A 189 -1.79 -25.42 -9.86
C ILE A 189 -1.04 -26.66 -9.37
N PHE A 190 0.27 -26.54 -9.10
CA PHE A 190 1.05 -27.68 -8.62
C PHE A 190 0.67 -28.08 -7.19
N LEU A 191 0.25 -27.13 -6.35
CA LEU A 191 -0.33 -27.44 -5.04
C LEU A 191 -1.66 -28.19 -5.18
N ALA A 192 -2.48 -27.86 -6.18
CA ALA A 192 -3.74 -28.57 -6.43
C ALA A 192 -3.48 -30.01 -6.90
N ALA A 193 -2.55 -30.20 -7.84
CA ALA A 193 -2.13 -31.52 -8.28
C ALA A 193 -1.54 -32.33 -7.12
N TYR A 194 -0.70 -31.71 -6.30
CA TYR A 194 -0.17 -32.31 -5.09
C TYR A 194 -1.28 -32.72 -4.10
N ALA A 195 -2.20 -31.81 -3.78
CA ALA A 195 -3.28 -32.05 -2.83
C ALA A 195 -4.25 -33.14 -3.29
N ALA A 196 -4.49 -33.27 -4.60
CA ALA A 196 -5.29 -34.36 -5.15
C ALA A 196 -4.64 -35.73 -4.85
N PHE A 197 -3.34 -35.87 -5.14
CA PHE A 197 -2.63 -37.13 -4.90
C PHE A 197 -2.35 -37.39 -3.41
N ALA A 198 -1.92 -36.39 -2.65
CA ALA A 198 -1.64 -36.52 -1.23
C ALA A 198 -2.90 -36.65 -0.38
N GLY A 199 -4.02 -36.06 -0.81
CA GLY A 199 -5.29 -36.10 -0.08
C GLY A 199 -6.11 -37.35 -0.39
N LEU A 200 -6.31 -37.68 -1.67
CA LEU A 200 -7.20 -38.79 -2.07
C LEU A 200 -6.49 -40.16 -2.05
N LEU A 201 -5.24 -40.22 -2.50
CA LEU A 201 -4.49 -41.47 -2.62
C LEU A 201 -3.66 -41.74 -1.35
N GLY A 202 -4.36 -42.15 -0.30
CA GLY A 202 -3.77 -42.66 0.95
C GLY A 202 -3.54 -44.19 0.92
N PRO A 203 -3.19 -44.80 2.07
CA PRO A 203 -3.23 -46.26 2.21
C PRO A 203 -4.66 -46.79 2.10
N GLU A 204 -4.81 -48.10 1.92
CA GLU A 204 -6.11 -48.78 1.92
C GLU A 204 -6.71 -48.80 3.34
N ALA A 205 -7.99 -48.47 3.46
CA ALA A 205 -8.73 -48.51 4.71
C ALA A 205 -10.13 -49.09 4.49
N PRO A 206 -10.77 -49.68 5.52
CA PRO A 206 -12.01 -50.44 5.38
C PRO A 206 -13.27 -49.58 5.14
N PHE A 207 -13.13 -48.29 4.81
CA PHE A 207 -14.22 -47.35 4.67
C PHE A 207 -14.05 -46.44 3.45
N PHE A 208 -15.18 -45.94 2.94
CA PHE A 208 -15.23 -45.04 1.78
C PHE A 208 -14.65 -43.64 2.10
N PRO A 209 -13.96 -42.96 1.15
CA PRO A 209 -13.60 -43.42 -0.20
C PRO A 209 -12.33 -44.27 -0.29
N SER A 210 -11.53 -44.40 0.77
CA SER A 210 -10.25 -45.12 0.74
C SER A 210 -10.39 -46.60 0.35
N SER A 211 -11.52 -47.24 0.62
CA SER A 211 -11.80 -48.61 0.16
C SER A 211 -11.85 -48.77 -1.36
N ILE A 212 -12.05 -47.68 -2.11
CA ILE A 212 -12.17 -47.69 -3.59
C ILE A 212 -11.06 -46.87 -4.25
N ILE A 213 -10.65 -45.77 -3.63
CA ILE A 213 -9.65 -44.83 -4.13
C ILE A 213 -8.48 -44.81 -3.14
N ASN A 214 -7.45 -45.62 -3.41
CA ASN A 214 -6.24 -45.68 -2.60
C ASN A 214 -4.99 -45.91 -3.45
N SER A 215 -3.83 -45.83 -2.79
CA SER A 215 -2.53 -45.94 -3.43
C SER A 215 -2.25 -47.32 -4.02
N GLU A 216 -2.79 -48.38 -3.43
CA GLU A 216 -2.59 -49.75 -3.91
C GLU A 216 -3.35 -49.98 -5.22
N ILE A 217 -4.63 -49.59 -5.27
CA ILE A 217 -5.46 -49.66 -6.47
C ILE A 217 -4.84 -48.81 -7.58
N PHE A 218 -4.40 -47.59 -7.27
CA PHE A 218 -3.72 -46.74 -8.25
C PHE A 218 -2.46 -47.40 -8.81
N SER A 219 -1.63 -48.01 -7.96
CA SER A 219 -0.38 -48.66 -8.39
C SER A 219 -0.62 -49.94 -9.20
N LYS A 220 -1.80 -50.55 -9.09
CA LYS A 220 -2.23 -51.67 -9.96
C LYS A 220 -2.66 -51.19 -11.35
N LEU A 221 -3.21 -49.97 -11.44
CA LEU A 221 -3.74 -49.39 -12.69
C LEU A 221 -2.71 -48.60 -13.48
N PHE A 222 -1.74 -47.98 -12.81
CA PHE A 222 -0.76 -47.09 -13.41
C PHE A 222 0.67 -47.58 -13.22
N VAL A 223 1.52 -47.27 -14.19
CA VAL A 223 2.94 -47.66 -14.17
C VAL A 223 3.70 -47.00 -13.02
N PHE A 224 3.44 -45.71 -12.81
CA PHE A 224 4.12 -44.91 -11.80
C PHE A 224 3.30 -44.88 -10.50
N PRO A 225 3.91 -45.10 -9.33
CA PRO A 225 3.19 -45.07 -8.06
C PRO A 225 2.76 -43.63 -7.71
N PRO A 226 1.74 -43.44 -6.86
CA PRO A 226 1.29 -42.10 -6.43
C PRO A 226 2.41 -41.24 -5.85
N LEU A 227 3.34 -41.85 -5.11
CA LEU A 227 4.50 -41.16 -4.53
C LEU A 227 5.36 -40.45 -5.59
N PHE A 228 5.49 -41.03 -6.78
CA PHE A 228 6.25 -40.43 -7.88
C PHE A 228 5.63 -39.10 -8.31
N PHE A 229 4.32 -39.08 -8.54
CA PHE A 229 3.57 -37.87 -8.88
C PHE A 229 3.57 -36.85 -7.73
N ARG A 230 3.37 -37.29 -6.48
CA ARG A 230 3.47 -36.44 -5.29
C ARG A 230 4.82 -35.75 -5.20
N SER A 231 5.90 -36.47 -5.51
CA SER A 231 7.27 -35.93 -5.48
C SER A 231 7.48 -34.86 -6.54
N ILE A 232 7.04 -35.12 -7.78
CA ILE A 232 7.14 -34.16 -8.88
C ILE A 232 6.32 -32.90 -8.59
N PHE A 233 5.05 -33.06 -8.19
CA PHE A 233 4.18 -31.91 -7.91
C PHE A 233 4.65 -31.12 -6.69
N ALA A 234 5.19 -31.77 -5.66
CA ALA A 234 5.79 -31.07 -4.53
C ALA A 234 7.03 -30.27 -4.95
N ALA A 235 7.92 -30.84 -5.77
CA ALA A 235 9.09 -30.13 -6.27
C ALA A 235 8.71 -28.95 -7.17
N LEU A 236 7.72 -29.12 -8.05
CA LEU A 236 7.23 -28.04 -8.90
C LEU A 236 6.53 -26.96 -8.07
N PHE A 237 5.74 -27.33 -7.06
CA PHE A 237 5.19 -26.38 -6.09
C PHE A 237 6.30 -25.59 -5.40
N ALA A 238 7.35 -26.28 -4.90
CA ALA A 238 8.51 -25.69 -4.25
C ALA A 238 9.19 -24.62 -5.10
N ILE A 239 9.49 -24.97 -6.35
CA ILE A 239 10.18 -24.09 -7.29
C ILE A 239 9.33 -22.85 -7.55
N HIS A 240 8.04 -23.02 -7.81
CA HIS A 240 7.16 -21.91 -8.16
C HIS A 240 6.83 -21.02 -6.96
N ILE A 241 6.64 -21.58 -5.77
CA ILE A 241 6.40 -20.76 -4.58
C ILE A 241 7.66 -19.96 -4.20
N PHE A 242 8.83 -20.58 -4.27
CA PHE A 242 10.09 -19.88 -4.00
C PHE A 242 10.34 -18.76 -5.02
N HIS A 243 10.13 -19.04 -6.31
CA HIS A 243 10.24 -18.03 -7.37
C HIS A 243 9.22 -16.90 -7.18
N ALA A 244 7.98 -17.23 -6.81
CA ALA A 244 6.94 -16.26 -6.55
C ALA A 244 7.28 -15.32 -5.38
N LEU A 245 7.78 -15.87 -4.27
CA LEU A 245 8.23 -15.08 -3.11
C LEU A 245 9.41 -14.18 -3.44
N GLY A 246 10.39 -14.70 -4.19
CA GLY A 246 11.55 -13.90 -4.61
C GLY A 246 11.18 -12.75 -5.55
N LEU A 247 10.30 -12.98 -6.54
CA LEU A 247 9.82 -11.90 -7.41
C LEU A 247 9.03 -10.84 -6.64
N LEU A 248 8.18 -11.26 -5.70
CA LEU A 248 7.39 -10.35 -4.89
C LEU A 248 8.28 -9.47 -3.97
N GLU A 249 9.35 -10.03 -3.41
CA GLU A 249 10.35 -9.28 -2.63
C GLU A 249 11.05 -8.22 -3.50
N ILE A 250 11.45 -8.58 -4.72
CA ILE A 250 12.10 -7.64 -5.65
C ILE A 250 11.15 -6.50 -6.03
N GLU A 251 9.89 -6.80 -6.36
CA GLU A 251 8.92 -5.80 -6.79
C GLU A 251 8.56 -4.83 -5.64
N THR A 252 8.27 -5.38 -4.45
CA THR A 252 7.99 -4.55 -3.26
C THR A 252 9.19 -3.70 -2.85
N GLY A 253 10.41 -4.25 -2.95
CA GLY A 253 11.64 -3.49 -2.72
C GLY A 253 11.86 -2.37 -3.74
N ARG A 254 11.46 -2.56 -5.00
CA ARG A 254 11.52 -1.53 -6.05
C ARG A 254 10.52 -0.41 -5.79
N LEU A 255 9.27 -0.74 -5.49
CA LEU A 255 8.22 0.24 -5.21
C LEU A 255 8.57 1.10 -4.00
N LEU A 256 9.06 0.49 -2.91
CA LEU A 256 9.46 1.24 -1.72
C LEU A 256 10.58 2.25 -2.00
N LYS A 257 11.57 1.88 -2.82
CA LYS A 257 12.64 2.80 -3.24
C LYS A 257 12.14 3.96 -4.09
N ILE A 258 11.12 3.74 -4.91
CA ILE A 258 10.48 4.80 -5.70
C ILE A 258 9.78 5.78 -4.75
N MET A 259 8.96 5.26 -3.84
CA MET A 259 8.25 6.08 -2.84
C MET A 259 9.22 6.87 -1.94
N GLU A 260 10.34 6.26 -1.52
CA GLU A 260 11.37 6.95 -0.73
C GLU A 260 12.00 8.11 -1.51
N ARG A 261 12.32 7.91 -2.79
CA ARG A 261 12.87 8.97 -3.65
C ARG A 261 11.87 10.09 -3.89
N GLU A 262 10.61 9.76 -4.11
CA GLU A 262 9.55 10.76 -4.26
C GLU A 262 9.36 11.56 -2.97
N ALA A 263 9.34 10.90 -1.81
CA ALA A 263 9.25 11.57 -0.51
C ALA A 263 10.42 12.53 -0.28
N VAL A 264 11.66 12.09 -0.56
CA VAL A 264 12.85 12.96 -0.47
C VAL A 264 12.75 14.13 -1.46
N ALA A 265 12.33 13.88 -2.70
CA ALA A 265 12.16 14.93 -3.70
C ALA A 265 11.11 15.97 -3.28
N VAL A 266 10.00 15.55 -2.66
CA VAL A 266 8.97 16.46 -2.13
C VAL A 266 9.54 17.32 -1.00
N VAL A 267 10.31 16.73 -0.08
CA VAL A 267 10.95 17.47 1.02
C VAL A 267 11.94 18.51 0.47
N GLU A 268 12.78 18.14 -0.49
CA GLU A 268 13.74 19.05 -1.13
C GLU A 268 13.03 20.17 -1.91
N ARG A 269 11.95 19.88 -2.64
CA ARG A 269 11.14 20.92 -3.31
C ARG A 269 10.54 21.90 -2.31
N LYS A 270 10.00 21.41 -1.19
CA LYS A 270 9.46 22.26 -0.11
C LYS A 270 10.55 23.14 0.52
N ARG A 271 11.75 22.58 0.72
CA ARG A 271 12.91 23.34 1.22
C ARG A 271 13.33 24.42 0.23
N ALA A 272 13.52 24.08 -1.04
CA ALA A 272 13.88 25.02 -2.09
C ALA A 272 12.85 26.15 -2.23
N ALA A 273 11.56 25.84 -2.15
CA ALA A 273 10.49 26.84 -2.16
C ALA A 273 10.59 27.81 -0.97
N ARG A 274 10.90 27.31 0.24
CA ARG A 274 11.09 28.15 1.42
C ARG A 274 12.34 29.04 1.30
N ASP A 275 13.47 28.48 0.90
CA ASP A 275 14.72 29.22 0.76
C ASP A 275 14.61 30.33 -0.31
N LEU A 276 13.91 30.04 -1.41
CA LEU A 276 13.56 31.02 -2.43
C LEU A 276 12.65 32.12 -1.89
N HIS A 277 11.60 31.75 -1.15
CA HIS A 277 10.66 32.70 -0.56
C HIS A 277 11.36 33.69 0.37
N ASP A 278 12.16 33.19 1.32
CA ASP A 278 12.71 34.01 2.39
C ASP A 278 13.80 34.97 1.88
N ASN A 279 14.69 34.51 0.99
CA ASN A 279 15.79 35.35 0.51
C ASN A 279 15.45 36.20 -0.71
N THR A 280 14.55 35.74 -1.58
CA THR A 280 14.33 36.38 -2.89
C THR A 280 13.20 37.41 -2.83
N PHE A 281 12.08 37.09 -2.17
CA PHE A 281 10.99 38.06 -2.04
C PHE A 281 11.36 39.24 -1.17
N GLN A 282 12.05 39.03 -0.05
CA GLN A 282 12.47 40.13 0.82
C GLN A 282 13.36 41.14 0.07
N ARG A 283 14.29 40.65 -0.76
CA ARG A 283 15.19 41.52 -1.55
C ARG A 283 14.45 42.24 -2.67
N LEU A 284 13.50 41.59 -3.34
CA LEU A 284 12.66 42.21 -4.37
C LEU A 284 11.72 43.27 -3.77
N TYR A 285 11.13 43.00 -2.62
CA TYR A 285 10.33 44.00 -1.90
C TYR A 285 11.18 45.20 -1.48
N ALA A 286 12.39 44.97 -0.94
CA ALA A 286 13.32 46.05 -0.60
C ALA A 286 13.73 46.88 -1.83
N ALA A 287 14.01 46.24 -2.96
CA ALA A 287 14.30 46.91 -4.22
C ALA A 287 13.11 47.75 -4.72
N GLY A 288 11.88 47.22 -4.59
CA GLY A 288 10.65 47.95 -4.91
C GLY A 288 10.46 49.19 -4.04
N LEU A 289 10.71 49.08 -2.72
CA LEU A 289 10.62 50.21 -1.78
C LEU A 289 11.67 51.28 -2.06
N LEU A 290 12.91 50.88 -2.37
CA LEU A 290 13.98 51.82 -2.74
C LEU A 290 13.66 52.57 -4.04
N ALA A 291 13.14 51.86 -5.05
CA ALA A 291 12.66 52.49 -6.27
C ALA A 291 11.51 53.48 -5.98
N GLN A 292 10.59 53.13 -5.08
CA GLN A 292 9.48 54.02 -4.73
C GLN A 292 9.94 55.29 -3.97
N ALA A 293 10.95 55.16 -3.11
CA ALA A 293 11.56 56.30 -2.41
C ALA A 293 12.24 57.27 -3.37
N LEU A 294 13.05 56.75 -4.31
CA LEU A 294 13.68 57.53 -5.37
C LEU A 294 12.64 58.27 -6.25
N LYS A 295 11.44 57.71 -6.44
CA LYS A 295 10.37 58.37 -7.20
C LYS A 295 9.91 59.67 -6.56
N ARG A 296 9.86 59.71 -5.22
CA ARG A 296 9.45 60.90 -4.46
C ARG A 296 10.51 61.99 -4.50
N GLU A 297 11.78 61.63 -4.65
CA GLU A 297 12.91 62.57 -4.65
C GLU A 297 13.12 63.26 -6.01
N PHE A 298 12.71 62.62 -7.11
CA PHE A 298 12.90 63.11 -8.49
C PHE A 298 11.60 63.56 -9.19
N LEU A 299 10.59 64.02 -8.43
CA LEU A 299 9.27 64.42 -8.95
C LEU A 299 9.32 65.46 -10.08
N ASP A 300 10.34 66.34 -10.10
CA ASP A 300 10.48 67.41 -11.10
C ASP A 300 11.18 66.98 -12.41
N ASN A 301 11.76 65.77 -12.46
CA ASN A 301 12.44 65.24 -13.65
C ASN A 301 11.62 64.14 -14.34
N ARG A 302 10.85 64.53 -15.37
CA ARG A 302 9.96 63.62 -16.12
C ARG A 302 10.67 62.39 -16.68
N THR A 303 11.94 62.50 -17.07
CA THR A 303 12.74 61.39 -17.61
C THR A 303 13.11 60.37 -16.52
N ALA A 304 13.52 60.84 -15.35
CA ALA A 304 13.85 60.00 -14.20
C ALA A 304 12.61 59.27 -13.66
N ALA A 305 11.46 59.95 -13.59
CA ALA A 305 10.20 59.35 -13.17
C ALA A 305 9.72 58.23 -14.11
N SER A 306 9.96 58.36 -15.42
CA SER A 306 9.61 57.35 -16.44
C SER A 306 10.46 56.08 -16.29
N GLU A 307 11.78 56.22 -16.14
CA GLU A 307 12.69 55.07 -15.96
C GLU A 307 12.44 54.34 -14.63
N LEU A 308 12.09 55.07 -13.56
CA LEU A 308 11.69 54.45 -12.31
C LEU A 308 10.38 53.66 -12.41
N ASN A 309 9.41 54.15 -13.17
CA ASN A 309 8.17 53.39 -13.42
C ASN A 309 8.46 52.09 -14.19
N LYS A 310 9.42 52.09 -15.13
CA LYS A 310 9.86 50.86 -15.80
C LYS A 310 10.54 49.90 -14.82
N LEU A 311 11.42 50.40 -13.96
CA LEU A 311 12.08 49.57 -12.94
C LEU A 311 11.08 48.91 -11.99
N MET A 312 10.10 49.67 -11.49
CA MET A 312 9.03 49.12 -10.64
C MET A 312 8.20 48.07 -11.39
N ARG A 313 7.92 48.28 -12.68
CA ARG A 313 7.18 47.32 -13.50
C ARG A 313 7.95 46.00 -13.63
N ILE A 314 9.25 46.07 -13.91
CA ILE A 314 10.13 44.89 -14.00
C ILE A 314 10.20 44.17 -12.65
N ILE A 315 10.34 44.88 -11.54
CA ILE A 315 10.36 44.27 -10.19
C ILE A 315 9.05 43.53 -9.91
N ASN A 316 7.90 44.13 -10.25
CA ASN A 316 6.60 43.51 -10.05
C ASN A 316 6.36 42.31 -10.98
N GLU A 317 6.82 42.38 -12.24
CA GLU A 317 6.79 41.25 -13.18
C GLU A 317 7.62 40.08 -12.64
N VAL A 318 8.84 40.32 -12.16
CA VAL A 318 9.69 39.29 -11.55
C VAL A 318 9.08 38.71 -10.27
N ILE A 319 8.43 39.54 -9.44
CA ILE A 319 7.69 39.06 -8.26
C ILE A 319 6.55 38.13 -8.69
N SER A 320 5.78 38.51 -9.70
CA SER A 320 4.65 37.70 -10.21
C SER A 320 5.11 36.38 -10.83
N GLU A 321 6.19 36.39 -11.61
CA GLU A 321 6.80 35.20 -12.19
C GLU A 321 7.32 34.24 -11.11
N LEU A 322 8.00 34.75 -10.08
CA LEU A 322 8.49 33.94 -8.96
C LEU A 322 7.35 33.37 -8.10
N GLN A 323 6.28 34.12 -7.89
CA GLN A 323 5.09 33.63 -7.21
C GLN A 323 4.44 32.49 -8.00
N THR A 324 4.33 32.63 -9.32
CA THR A 324 3.81 31.59 -10.22
C THR A 324 4.69 30.34 -10.22
N PHE A 325 6.02 30.51 -10.23
CA PHE A 325 6.97 29.41 -10.15
C PHE A 325 6.89 28.66 -8.81
N LEU A 326 6.79 29.38 -7.69
CA LEU A 326 6.65 28.77 -6.35
C LEU A 326 5.33 28.03 -6.19
N LEU A 327 4.25 28.53 -6.79
CA LEU A 327 2.97 27.81 -6.84
C LEU A 327 3.12 26.46 -7.55
N GLY A 328 3.90 26.39 -8.64
CA GLY A 328 4.23 25.12 -9.30
C GLY A 328 5.06 24.13 -8.45
N LEU A 329 5.77 24.62 -7.42
CA LEU A 329 6.59 23.79 -6.52
C LEU A 329 5.85 23.30 -5.27
N VAL A 330 4.77 23.98 -4.86
CA VAL A 330 4.02 23.70 -3.62
C VAL A 330 2.77 22.84 -3.87
N THR A 331 2.34 22.66 -5.12
CA THR A 331 1.14 21.88 -5.52
C THR A 331 1.24 20.36 -5.36
N THR A 332 1.97 19.88 -4.35
CA THR A 332 1.86 18.49 -3.89
C THR A 332 1.58 18.50 -2.39
N GLU A 333 0.28 18.33 -2.09
CA GLU A 333 -0.32 18.07 -0.78
C GLU A 333 -0.32 19.24 0.23
N GLY A 334 -1.48 19.89 0.36
CA GLY A 334 -1.82 20.71 1.54
C GLY A 334 -2.82 21.85 1.35
N MET A 335 -3.06 22.34 0.13
CA MET A 335 -4.00 23.47 -0.12
C MET A 335 -5.42 22.99 -0.47
N THR A 336 -6.01 22.12 0.35
CA THR A 336 -7.44 21.77 0.19
C THR A 336 -8.37 22.77 0.86
N ASP A 337 -7.84 23.67 1.68
CA ASP A 337 -8.60 24.58 2.52
C ASP A 337 -8.26 26.05 2.19
N LEU A 338 -9.15 26.70 1.43
CA LEU A 338 -9.00 28.09 1.00
C LEU A 338 -8.98 29.04 2.20
N SER A 339 -9.80 28.75 3.23
CA SER A 339 -9.89 29.57 4.42
C SER A 339 -8.57 29.61 5.21
N ILE A 340 -7.88 28.47 5.32
CA ILE A 340 -6.55 28.39 5.97
C ILE A 340 -5.51 29.18 5.18
N ALA A 341 -5.53 29.08 3.85
CA ALA A 341 -4.60 29.81 2.99
C ALA A 341 -4.79 31.33 3.11
N ILE A 342 -6.04 31.81 3.12
CA ILE A 342 -6.36 33.23 3.29
C ILE A 342 -6.04 33.72 4.70
N THR A 343 -6.31 32.92 5.74
CA THR A 343 -5.92 33.23 7.13
C THR A 343 -4.43 33.52 7.23
N ARG A 344 -3.61 32.69 6.60
CA ARG A 344 -2.16 32.87 6.58
C ARG A 344 -1.75 34.17 5.88
N VAL A 345 -2.39 34.52 4.76
CA VAL A 345 -2.13 35.80 4.07
C VAL A 345 -2.52 37.00 4.95
N ALA A 346 -3.64 36.91 5.67
CA ALA A 346 -4.08 37.94 6.61
C ALA A 346 -3.10 38.11 7.78
N GLU A 347 -2.60 37.02 8.36
CA GLU A 347 -1.57 37.04 9.41
C GLU A 347 -0.25 37.64 8.92
N GLU A 348 0.19 37.26 7.71
CA GLU A 348 1.38 37.83 7.07
C GLU A 348 1.22 39.36 6.90
N ALA A 349 0.08 39.81 6.37
CA ALA A 349 -0.21 41.24 6.19
C ALA A 349 -0.23 42.00 7.53
N ARG A 350 -0.85 41.44 8.57
CA ARG A 350 -0.88 42.00 9.92
C ARG A 350 0.54 42.17 10.49
N SER A 351 1.39 41.16 10.34
CA SER A 351 2.76 41.18 10.86
C SER A 351 3.66 42.22 10.19
N LEU A 352 3.46 42.47 8.88
CA LEU A 352 4.31 43.35 8.09
C LEU A 352 3.88 44.81 8.10
N SER A 353 2.57 45.08 8.23
CA SER A 353 2.01 46.43 8.10
C SER A 353 1.50 47.04 9.40
N GLY A 354 1.25 46.22 10.44
CA GLY A 354 0.65 46.67 11.69
C GLY A 354 -0.86 46.97 11.62
N ILE A 355 -1.50 46.71 10.47
CA ILE A 355 -2.94 46.89 10.26
C ILE A 355 -3.70 45.73 10.91
N ASP A 356 -4.82 46.00 11.58
CA ASP A 356 -5.67 44.96 12.14
C ASP A 356 -6.52 44.30 11.05
N VAL A 357 -6.14 43.10 10.62
CA VAL A 357 -6.85 42.32 9.59
C VAL A 357 -7.77 41.31 10.26
N ARG A 358 -9.08 41.43 10.01
CA ARG A 358 -10.11 40.51 10.52
C ARG A 358 -10.64 39.64 9.39
N LEU A 359 -10.66 38.33 9.60
CA LEU A 359 -11.21 37.37 8.64
C LEU A 359 -12.56 36.84 9.14
N LYS A 360 -13.59 36.96 8.32
CA LYS A 360 -14.89 36.30 8.49
C LYS A 360 -15.07 35.27 7.38
N ALA A 361 -15.06 33.98 7.72
CA ALA A 361 -15.34 32.90 6.80
C ALA A 361 -16.49 32.06 7.36
N ALA A 362 -17.69 32.19 6.78
CA ALA A 362 -18.86 31.43 7.22
C ALA A 362 -18.82 29.99 6.69
N GLU A 363 -18.27 29.79 5.50
CA GLU A 363 -18.15 28.51 4.82
C GLU A 363 -16.76 28.34 4.17
N ASN A 364 -16.39 27.09 3.87
CA ASN A 364 -15.07 26.76 3.34
C ASN A 364 -15.18 25.98 2.02
N PRO A 365 -15.27 26.67 0.89
CA PRO A 365 -15.42 26.04 -0.40
C PRO A 365 -14.14 25.32 -0.85
N THR A 366 -14.31 24.16 -1.48
CA THR A 366 -13.21 23.41 -2.08
C THR A 366 -13.02 23.83 -3.53
N PHE A 367 -11.83 24.35 -3.86
CA PHE A 367 -11.43 24.70 -5.22
C PHE A 367 -10.33 23.77 -5.73
N SER A 368 -10.15 23.72 -7.05
CA SER A 368 -8.93 23.15 -7.62
C SER A 368 -7.71 23.95 -7.13
N PRO A 369 -6.52 23.33 -6.96
CA PRO A 369 -5.33 24.03 -6.46
C PRO A 369 -4.99 25.29 -7.26
N THR A 370 -5.22 25.26 -8.58
CA THR A 370 -5.01 26.40 -9.48
C THR A 370 -5.94 27.55 -9.12
N ARG A 371 -7.26 27.30 -8.98
CA ARG A 371 -8.24 28.35 -8.66
C ARG A 371 -8.05 28.91 -7.26
N ALA A 372 -7.80 28.05 -6.27
CA ALA A 372 -7.47 28.46 -4.91
C ALA A 372 -6.26 29.41 -4.90
N SER A 373 -5.23 29.13 -5.70
CA SER A 373 -4.04 29.99 -5.75
C SER A 373 -4.31 31.39 -6.33
N HIS A 374 -5.16 31.50 -7.36
CA HIS A 374 -5.54 32.81 -7.91
C HIS A 374 -6.35 33.64 -6.89
N ILE A 375 -7.24 33.00 -6.11
CA ILE A 375 -8.02 33.68 -5.07
C ILE A 375 -7.11 34.16 -3.92
N VAL A 376 -6.16 33.32 -3.48
CA VAL A 376 -5.17 33.69 -2.46
C VAL A 376 -4.27 34.83 -2.93
N ALA A 377 -3.84 34.81 -4.20
CA ALA A 377 -3.04 35.87 -4.78
C ALA A 377 -3.83 37.19 -4.92
N PHE A 378 -5.10 37.12 -5.32
CA PHE A 378 -5.99 38.29 -5.34
C PHE A 378 -6.09 38.91 -3.94
N THR A 379 -6.32 38.09 -2.92
CA THR A 379 -6.41 38.54 -1.52
C THR A 379 -5.12 39.22 -1.07
N ARG A 380 -3.96 38.61 -1.39
CA ARG A 380 -2.64 39.15 -1.06
C ARG A 380 -2.39 40.52 -1.70
N GLU A 381 -2.71 40.67 -2.98
CA GLU A 381 -2.52 41.95 -3.67
C GLU A 381 -3.46 43.04 -3.12
N SER A 382 -4.70 42.68 -2.79
CA SER A 382 -5.66 43.60 -2.15
C SER A 382 -5.16 44.08 -0.79
N LEU A 383 -4.77 43.17 0.10
CA LEU A 383 -4.19 43.53 1.41
C LEU A 383 -2.89 44.32 1.26
N SER A 384 -2.09 44.02 0.24
CA SER A 384 -0.89 44.78 -0.04
C SER A 384 -1.18 46.20 -0.53
N ASN A 385 -2.26 46.40 -1.29
CA ASN A 385 -2.69 47.73 -1.72
C ASN A 385 -3.18 48.56 -0.53
N VAL A 386 -3.94 47.95 0.38
CA VAL A 386 -4.35 48.60 1.63
C VAL A 386 -3.13 49.06 2.43
N ALA A 387 -2.17 48.16 2.66
CA ALA A 387 -0.95 48.47 3.41
C ALA A 387 -0.11 49.60 2.79
N ARG A 388 -0.11 49.73 1.46
CA ARG A 388 0.70 50.74 0.75
C ARG A 388 0.00 52.08 0.55
N HIS A 389 -1.33 52.08 0.44
CA HIS A 389 -2.06 53.22 -0.13
C HIS A 389 -3.21 53.74 0.72
N ALA A 390 -3.82 52.93 1.58
CA ALA A 390 -5.07 53.30 2.24
C ALA A 390 -4.88 54.16 3.49
N HIS A 391 -3.74 54.09 4.18
CA HIS A 391 -3.59 54.63 5.54
C HIS A 391 -4.67 54.13 6.53
N ALA A 392 -5.20 52.94 6.27
CA ALA A 392 -6.22 52.27 7.06
C ALA A 392 -5.67 51.80 8.42
N ARG A 393 -6.53 51.77 9.44
CA ARG A 393 -6.28 51.16 10.75
C ARG A 393 -6.76 49.72 10.79
N SER A 394 -7.83 49.40 10.06
CA SER A 394 -8.41 48.07 10.05
C SER A 394 -8.86 47.64 8.65
N VAL A 395 -8.85 46.33 8.42
CA VAL A 395 -9.34 45.70 7.19
C VAL A 395 -10.18 44.49 7.57
N GLU A 396 -11.33 44.35 6.94
CA GLU A 396 -12.16 43.15 7.02
C GLU A 396 -12.10 42.37 5.71
N VAL A 397 -11.84 41.07 5.82
CA VAL A 397 -11.87 40.11 4.72
C VAL A 397 -13.03 39.16 4.98
N THR A 398 -13.99 39.13 4.07
CA THR A 398 -15.21 38.32 4.20
C THR A 398 -15.27 37.30 3.07
N LEU A 399 -15.50 36.03 3.43
CA LEU A 399 -15.78 34.94 2.51
C LEU A 399 -17.19 34.41 2.76
N GLU A 400 -18.03 34.55 1.75
CA GLU A 400 -19.42 34.08 1.74
C GLU A 400 -19.67 33.24 0.48
N CYS A 401 -20.48 32.19 0.61
CA CYS A 401 -20.91 31.36 -0.50
C CYS A 401 -22.43 31.47 -0.63
N GLU A 402 -22.89 32.01 -1.76
CA GLU A 402 -24.31 32.17 -2.07
C GLU A 402 -24.51 31.82 -3.56
N ASP A 403 -25.64 31.19 -3.90
CA ASP A 403 -26.02 30.89 -5.29
C ASP A 403 -24.93 30.23 -6.16
N ASN A 404 -24.15 29.31 -5.58
CA ASN A 404 -23.02 28.62 -6.24
C ASN A 404 -21.85 29.54 -6.67
N MET A 405 -21.77 30.73 -6.06
CA MET A 405 -20.70 31.70 -6.23
C MET A 405 -19.96 31.90 -4.89
N LEU A 406 -18.65 32.09 -4.95
CA LEU A 406 -17.86 32.65 -3.86
C LEU A 406 -17.84 34.17 -3.98
N HIS A 407 -18.26 34.83 -2.92
CA HIS A 407 -18.14 36.26 -2.71
C HIS A 407 -16.98 36.50 -1.74
N LEU A 408 -15.89 37.07 -2.27
CA LEU A 408 -14.75 37.52 -1.49
C LEU A 408 -14.75 39.05 -1.45
N THR A 409 -14.95 39.62 -0.26
CA THR A 409 -14.98 41.07 -0.05
C THR A 409 -13.84 41.50 0.86
N ILE A 410 -13.14 42.57 0.48
CA ILE A 410 -12.04 43.16 1.25
C ILE A 410 -12.36 44.64 1.43
N GLU A 411 -12.55 45.07 2.67
CA GLU A 411 -13.00 46.41 3.03
C GLU A 411 -12.02 47.05 4.02
N ASP A 412 -11.53 48.25 3.68
CA ASP A 412 -10.62 49.03 4.54
C ASP A 412 -11.24 50.36 5.00
N ASP A 413 -10.84 50.85 6.16
CA ASP A 413 -11.26 52.12 6.75
C ASP A 413 -10.35 53.31 6.37
N GLY A 414 -9.69 53.22 5.22
CA GLY A 414 -8.69 54.18 4.77
C GLY A 414 -9.24 55.43 4.07
N GLN A 415 -8.34 56.15 3.41
CA GLN A 415 -8.64 57.42 2.73
C GLN A 415 -9.45 57.30 1.42
N GLY A 416 -9.75 56.07 0.98
CA GLY A 416 -10.41 55.80 -0.28
C GLY A 416 -9.53 55.96 -1.53
N LEU A 417 -10.13 55.69 -2.70
CA LEU A 417 -9.50 55.79 -4.01
C LEU A 417 -9.65 57.23 -4.57
N PRO A 418 -8.56 57.86 -5.03
CA PRO A 418 -8.62 59.14 -5.72
C PRO A 418 -9.57 59.12 -6.94
N ALA A 419 -10.38 60.17 -7.10
CA ALA A 419 -11.34 60.28 -8.21
C ALA A 419 -10.71 60.24 -9.62
N ASP A 420 -9.40 60.49 -9.74
CA ASP A 420 -8.64 60.54 -11.00
C ASP A 420 -7.61 59.38 -11.10
N LEU A 421 -7.88 58.26 -10.42
CA LEU A 421 -6.96 57.12 -10.40
C LEU A 421 -6.93 56.42 -11.77
N GLU A 422 -5.90 56.69 -12.58
CA GLU A 422 -5.56 55.81 -13.71
C GLU A 422 -5.36 54.39 -13.18
N LYS A 423 -6.04 53.39 -13.76
CA LYS A 423 -5.94 51.97 -13.37
C LYS A 423 -4.48 51.50 -13.39
N GLY A 424 -3.83 51.58 -12.23
CA GLY A 424 -2.46 51.16 -12.00
C GLY A 424 -2.29 49.65 -12.22
N TYR A 425 -1.05 49.19 -12.25
CA TYR A 425 -0.70 47.80 -12.59
C TYR A 425 -1.41 46.77 -11.66
N GLY A 426 -1.54 47.06 -10.36
CA GLY A 426 -2.19 46.14 -9.39
C GLY A 426 -3.68 45.91 -9.66
N MET A 427 -4.43 46.94 -10.07
CA MET A 427 -5.85 46.78 -10.40
C MET A 427 -6.04 46.00 -11.71
N ARG A 428 -5.10 46.10 -12.66
CA ARG A 428 -5.13 45.31 -13.91
C ARG A 428 -4.88 43.83 -13.64
N ASP A 429 -3.90 43.51 -12.80
CA ASP A 429 -3.61 42.13 -12.42
C ASP A 429 -4.80 41.47 -11.70
N MET A 430 -5.48 42.22 -10.81
CA MET A 430 -6.74 41.76 -10.19
C MET A 430 -7.85 41.47 -11.21
N LEU A 431 -8.02 42.36 -12.21
CA LEU A 431 -9.01 42.18 -13.29
C LEU A 431 -8.70 40.95 -14.15
N ASP A 432 -7.42 40.73 -14.49
CA ASP A 432 -7.01 39.58 -15.31
C ASP A 432 -7.14 38.27 -14.54
N ARG A 433 -6.86 38.25 -13.24
CA ARG A 433 -7.09 37.08 -12.37
C ARG A 433 -8.57 36.76 -12.21
N ALA A 434 -9.44 37.76 -12.06
CA ALA A 434 -10.89 37.54 -12.00
C ALA A 434 -11.40 36.87 -13.29
N ARG A 435 -10.92 37.32 -14.46
CA ARG A 435 -11.23 36.69 -15.76
C ARG A 435 -10.76 35.24 -15.86
N LEU A 436 -9.55 34.93 -15.39
CA LEU A 436 -9.02 33.56 -15.37
C LEU A 436 -9.85 32.63 -14.47
N LEU A 437 -10.52 33.18 -13.46
CA LEU A 437 -11.41 32.46 -12.55
C LEU A 437 -12.86 32.34 -13.05
N GLY A 438 -13.17 32.92 -14.23
CA GLY A 438 -14.53 33.03 -14.76
C GLY A 438 -15.42 33.97 -13.94
N GLY A 439 -14.83 34.92 -13.23
CA GLY A 439 -15.54 35.82 -12.32
C GLY A 439 -15.34 37.30 -12.62
N GLU A 440 -15.93 38.12 -11.76
CA GLU A 440 -15.97 39.57 -11.87
C GLU A 440 -15.37 40.24 -10.63
N VAL A 441 -14.77 41.41 -10.83
CA VAL A 441 -14.26 42.24 -9.74
C VAL A 441 -14.89 43.62 -9.80
N SER A 442 -15.32 44.14 -8.65
CA SER A 442 -15.81 45.50 -8.49
C SER A 442 -15.02 46.25 -7.43
N PHE A 443 -14.89 47.56 -7.63
CA PHE A 443 -14.20 48.46 -6.74
C PHE A 443 -15.16 49.58 -6.39
N HIS A 444 -15.48 49.72 -5.11
CA HIS A 444 -16.29 50.81 -4.59
C HIS A 444 -15.47 51.60 -3.59
N SER A 445 -15.50 52.91 -3.69
CA SER A 445 -14.80 53.78 -2.75
C SER A 445 -15.47 55.15 -2.74
N GLU A 446 -15.63 55.69 -1.54
CA GLU A 446 -16.02 57.07 -1.32
C GLU A 446 -14.85 57.82 -0.66
N ASN A 447 -14.62 59.07 -1.09
CA ASN A 447 -13.50 59.87 -0.58
C ASN A 447 -13.60 60.03 0.94
N GLY A 448 -12.62 59.48 1.67
CA GLY A 448 -12.55 59.56 3.12
C GLY A 448 -13.33 58.50 3.91
N ASP A 449 -13.98 57.55 3.23
CA ASP A 449 -14.80 56.49 3.86
C ASP A 449 -14.34 55.06 3.49
N GLY A 450 -13.08 54.92 3.05
CA GLY A 450 -12.47 53.62 2.77
C GLY A 450 -12.61 53.10 1.34
N THR A 451 -12.18 51.85 1.13
CA THR A 451 -12.30 51.13 -0.15
C THR A 451 -12.85 49.74 0.08
N THR A 452 -13.80 49.34 -0.77
CA THR A 452 -14.32 47.98 -0.85
C THR A 452 -13.94 47.36 -2.20
N ILE A 453 -13.28 46.22 -2.14
CA ILE A 453 -12.92 45.39 -3.30
C ILE A 453 -13.70 44.08 -3.18
N ALA A 454 -14.54 43.79 -4.17
CA ALA A 454 -15.32 42.55 -4.19
C ALA A 454 -14.99 41.71 -5.42
N LEU A 455 -14.67 40.44 -5.19
CA LEU A 455 -14.45 39.40 -6.19
C LEU A 455 -15.58 38.38 -6.10
N VAL A 456 -16.23 38.10 -7.23
CA VAL A 456 -17.30 37.11 -7.35
C VAL A 456 -16.89 36.06 -8.37
N VAL A 457 -16.74 34.79 -7.94
CA VAL A 457 -16.27 33.69 -8.79
C VAL A 457 -17.13 32.43 -8.58
N PRO A 458 -17.41 31.63 -9.64
CA PRO A 458 -18.22 30.42 -9.50
C PRO A 458 -17.51 29.35 -8.65
N LEU A 459 -18.24 28.54 -7.86
CA LEU A 459 -17.61 27.51 -7.01
C LEU A 459 -17.09 26.30 -7.79
N LYS A 460 -17.66 26.05 -8.97
CA LYS A 460 -17.25 24.98 -9.89
C LYS A 460 -16.86 25.58 -11.24
N ASP A 461 -16.10 24.85 -12.04
CA ASP A 461 -15.90 25.24 -13.43
C ASP A 461 -17.18 24.87 -14.19
N ASP A 462 -17.65 25.76 -15.07
CA ASP A 462 -18.61 25.38 -16.10
C ASP A 462 -17.85 24.50 -17.11
N GLU A 463 -17.80 23.19 -16.86
CA GLU A 463 -17.54 22.17 -17.87
C GLU A 463 -18.86 21.62 -18.45
#